data_AF-A0A961AMX3-F1
#
_entry.id   AF-A0A961AMX3-F1
#
_cell.length_a   1.000
_cell.length_b   1.000
_cell.length_c   1.000
_cell.angle_alpha   90.00
_cell.angle_beta   90.00
_cell.angle_gamma   90.00
#
_symmetry.space_group_name_H-M   'P 1'
#
loop_
_entity.id
_entity.type
_entity.pdbx_description
1 polymer ?
#
loop_
_entity_poly.entity_id
_entity_poly.type
_entity_poly.pdbx_seq_one_letter_code
_entity_poly.pdbx_strand_id
1 'polypeptide(L)'
;MKKLLEEAMFVGQGLEHRVVAPIGSNCVIKDYDPRLIDLETFEIFYKPAEHLFDYLTDHLLANHFFGDHIRLYGLYLEHSHLHVLLSQPFIAGRHPGWEEMVELLEAQGLEQENQGSQQSRFWIDGGDAGTLLVTDVHEDNVVVTSSRQAHPIDVHFSFPGRAARLKALQKLGLWP
;
A
#
# COMPACT_ATOMS: atom_id res chain seq x y z
N MET A 1 -5.87 -8.20 20.64
CA MET A 1 -4.86 -7.39 19.93
C MET A 1 -3.48 -7.51 20.57
N LYS A 2 -3.28 -7.05 21.81
CA LYS A 2 -1.96 -7.06 22.48
C LYS A 2 -1.25 -8.42 22.44
N LYS A 3 -1.97 -9.50 22.76
CA LYS A 3 -1.47 -10.88 22.67
C LYS A 3 -0.99 -11.31 21.27
N LEU A 4 -1.65 -10.82 20.21
CA LEU A 4 -1.30 -11.16 18.83
C LEU A 4 -0.01 -10.46 18.39
N LEU A 5 0.28 -9.27 18.95
CA LEU A 5 1.54 -8.56 18.75
C LEU A 5 2.67 -9.13 19.63
N GLU A 6 2.34 -9.64 20.82
CA GLU A 6 3.31 -10.27 21.74
C GLU A 6 3.87 -11.60 21.21
N GLU A 7 3.08 -12.32 20.39
CA GLU A 7 3.47 -13.59 19.76
C GLU A 7 3.90 -13.39 18.28
N ALA A 8 4.16 -12.16 17.85
CA ALA A 8 4.58 -11.86 16.48
C ALA A 8 6.08 -11.54 16.41
N MET A 9 6.70 -11.93 15.30
CA MET A 9 8.06 -11.53 14.97
C MET A 9 8.03 -10.14 14.37
N PHE A 10 8.82 -9.21 14.91
CA PHE A 10 9.02 -7.90 14.30
C PHE A 10 9.71 -8.09 12.94
N VAL A 11 9.08 -7.60 11.87
CA VAL A 11 9.62 -7.68 10.51
C VAL A 11 10.36 -6.40 10.16
N GLY A 12 9.78 -5.26 10.51
CA GLY A 12 10.35 -3.96 10.21
C GLY A 12 9.46 -2.81 10.65
N GLN A 13 9.98 -1.60 10.50
CA GLN A 13 9.27 -0.35 10.77
C GLN A 13 9.52 0.60 9.60
N GLY A 14 8.44 1.01 8.94
CA GLY A 14 8.44 2.14 8.02
C GLY A 14 8.18 3.45 8.76
N LEU A 15 8.13 4.55 8.02
CA LEU A 15 7.77 5.86 8.60
C LEU A 15 6.37 5.86 9.21
N GLU A 16 5.44 5.11 8.61
CA GLU A 16 4.01 5.15 8.96
C GLU A 16 3.49 3.84 9.57
N HIS A 17 4.24 2.74 9.42
CA HIS A 17 3.79 1.42 9.82
C HIS A 17 4.80 0.70 10.71
N ARG A 18 4.29 0.05 11.75
CA ARG A 18 4.97 -1.07 12.40
C ARG A 18 4.50 -2.36 11.72
N VAL A 19 5.43 -3.18 11.25
CA VAL A 19 5.11 -4.44 10.55
C VAL A 19 5.55 -5.62 11.39
N VAL A 20 4.59 -6.51 11.69
CA VAL A 20 4.84 -7.73 12.44
C VAL A 20 4.31 -8.95 11.69
N ALA A 21 4.96 -10.09 11.85
CA ALA A 21 4.52 -11.37 11.29
C ALA A 21 4.08 -12.29 12.44
N PRO A 22 2.78 -12.58 12.61
CA PRO A 22 2.32 -13.54 13.60
C PRO A 22 2.95 -14.92 13.35
N ILE A 23 3.48 -15.57 14.39
CA ILE A 23 4.12 -16.88 14.26
C ILE A 23 3.14 -17.91 13.66
N GLY A 24 3.59 -18.63 12.63
CA GLY A 24 2.79 -19.64 11.94
C GLY A 24 1.73 -19.08 10.99
N SER A 25 1.68 -17.76 10.77
CA SER A 25 0.81 -17.13 9.78
C SER A 25 1.54 -16.92 8.45
N ASN A 26 0.80 -16.98 7.34
CA ASN A 26 1.29 -16.58 6.01
C ASN A 26 0.89 -15.14 5.67
N CYS A 27 0.85 -14.26 6.67
CA CYS A 27 0.55 -12.84 6.51
C CYS A 27 1.40 -11.99 7.45
N VAL A 28 1.53 -10.72 7.07
CA VAL A 28 2.02 -9.66 7.95
C VAL A 28 0.84 -8.82 8.43
N ILE A 29 0.98 -8.24 9.62
CA ILE A 29 0.09 -7.23 10.16
C ILE A 29 0.83 -5.90 10.10
N LYS A 30 0.21 -4.92 9.44
CA LYS A 30 0.62 -3.53 9.41
C LYS A 30 -0.20 -2.76 10.43
N ASP A 31 0.48 -2.18 11.41
CA ASP A 31 -0.08 -1.20 12.33
C ASP A 31 0.25 0.19 11.84
N TYR A 32 -0.75 0.80 11.21
CA TYR A 32 -0.68 2.13 10.64
C TYR A 32 -1.04 3.19 11.68
N ASP A 33 -0.12 4.13 11.88
CA ASP A 33 -0.32 5.33 12.68
C ASP A 33 -0.42 6.53 11.73
N PRO A 34 -1.56 7.24 11.66
CA PRO A 34 -1.75 8.38 10.76
C PRO A 34 -0.95 9.62 11.17
N ARG A 35 -0.16 9.55 12.26
CA ARG A 35 0.75 10.61 12.66
C ARG A 35 1.98 10.63 11.75
N LEU A 36 2.32 11.81 11.27
CA LEU A 36 3.63 12.11 10.71
C LEU A 36 4.40 12.92 11.75
N ILE A 37 5.65 12.53 12.00
CA ILE A 37 6.57 13.30 12.83
C ILE A 37 7.52 14.00 11.88
N ASP A 38 7.56 15.32 11.94
CA ASP A 38 8.66 16.06 11.32
C ASP A 38 9.92 15.82 12.17
N LEU A 39 10.93 15.18 11.58
CA LEU A 39 12.14 14.79 12.30
C LEU A 39 13.08 15.97 12.59
N GLU A 40 12.91 17.09 11.90
CA GLU A 40 13.69 18.31 12.13
C GLU A 40 13.09 19.15 13.26
N THR A 41 11.76 19.29 13.28
CA THR A 41 11.05 20.13 14.24
C THR A 41 10.45 19.36 15.43
N PHE A 42 10.35 18.03 15.31
CA PHE A 42 9.62 17.14 16.22
C PHE A 42 8.12 17.44 16.34
N GLU A 43 7.55 18.21 15.40
CA GLU A 43 6.11 18.46 15.35
C GLU A 43 5.35 17.21 14.88
N ILE A 44 4.22 16.93 15.53
CA ILE A 44 3.33 15.84 15.17
C ILE A 44 2.20 16.40 14.31
N PHE A 45 2.14 15.95 13.07
CA PHE A 45 1.04 16.24 12.15
C PHE A 45 0.13 15.02 12.06
N TYR A 46 -1.18 15.26 12.00
CA TYR A 46 -2.13 14.21 11.67
C TYR A 46 -2.42 14.29 10.20
N LYS A 47 -2.28 13.18 9.47
CA LYS A 47 -2.82 13.11 8.12
C LYS A 47 -4.33 13.41 8.19
N PRO A 48 -4.84 14.44 7.48
CA PRO A 48 -6.26 14.76 7.46
C PRO A 48 -7.13 13.53 7.21
N ALA A 49 -8.39 13.52 7.69
CA ALA A 49 -9.31 12.40 7.49
C ALA A 49 -9.51 12.01 6.01
N GLU A 50 -9.28 12.94 5.09
CA GLU A 50 -9.23 12.70 3.64
C GLU A 50 -8.13 11.72 3.25
N HIS A 51 -6.96 11.78 3.89
CA HIS A 51 -5.88 10.81 3.69
C HIS A 51 -6.19 9.44 4.30
N LEU A 52 -6.97 9.35 5.39
CA LEU A 52 -7.40 8.04 5.90
C LEU A 52 -8.41 7.38 4.95
N PHE A 53 -9.34 8.16 4.40
CA PHE A 53 -10.25 7.67 3.37
C PHE A 53 -9.48 7.20 2.13
N ASP A 54 -8.54 8.00 1.64
CA ASP A 54 -7.70 7.65 0.49
C ASP A 54 -6.85 6.40 0.80
N TYR A 55 -6.19 6.36 1.95
CA TYR A 55 -5.42 5.20 2.41
C TYR A 55 -6.26 3.91 2.45
N LEU A 56 -7.44 3.95 3.07
CA LEU A 56 -8.30 2.76 3.16
C LEU A 56 -8.84 2.32 1.80
N THR A 57 -9.10 3.26 0.90
CA THR A 57 -9.58 2.94 -0.45
C THR A 57 -8.46 2.55 -1.42
N ASP A 58 -7.21 2.96 -1.15
CA ASP A 58 -6.03 2.43 -1.86
C ASP A 58 -5.91 0.92 -1.65
N HIS A 59 -6.17 0.41 -0.44
CA HIS A 59 -6.18 -1.04 -0.18
C HIS A 59 -7.27 -1.78 -0.95
N LEU A 60 -8.42 -1.14 -1.22
CA LEU A 60 -9.45 -1.74 -2.08
C LEU A 60 -8.98 -1.83 -3.54
N LEU A 61 -8.32 -0.78 -4.03
CA LEU A 61 -7.77 -0.73 -5.38
C LEU A 61 -6.59 -1.70 -5.53
N ALA A 62 -5.69 -1.76 -4.55
CA ALA A 62 -4.57 -2.72 -4.53
C ALA A 62 -5.06 -4.17 -4.53
N ASN A 63 -6.10 -4.48 -3.75
CA ASN A 63 -6.75 -5.78 -3.80
C ASN A 63 -7.33 -6.12 -5.17
N HIS A 64 -7.90 -5.12 -5.86
CA HIS A 64 -8.51 -5.30 -7.17
C HIS A 64 -7.46 -5.50 -8.27
N PHE A 65 -6.42 -4.68 -8.30
CA PHE A 65 -5.43 -4.67 -9.39
C PHE A 65 -4.25 -5.62 -9.17
N PHE A 66 -3.82 -5.83 -7.92
CA PHE A 66 -2.62 -6.61 -7.61
C PHE A 66 -2.91 -7.90 -6.86
N GLY A 67 -4.16 -8.13 -6.46
CA GLY A 67 -4.54 -9.35 -5.72
C GLY A 67 -3.93 -9.40 -4.32
N ASP A 68 -3.66 -8.25 -3.71
CA ASP A 68 -2.95 -8.18 -2.43
C ASP A 68 -3.75 -8.75 -1.25
N HIS A 69 -5.04 -9.08 -1.41
CA HIS A 69 -5.89 -9.67 -0.37
C HIS A 69 -5.77 -9.02 1.03
N ILE A 70 -5.57 -7.70 1.05
CA ILE A 70 -5.47 -6.87 2.24
C ILE A 70 -6.81 -6.86 2.97
N ARG A 71 -6.76 -7.01 4.30
CA ARG A 71 -7.97 -7.01 5.14
C ARG A 71 -7.81 -6.04 6.29
N LEU A 72 -8.85 -5.26 6.56
CA LEU A 72 -8.96 -4.51 7.80
C LEU A 72 -9.23 -5.49 8.94
N TYR A 73 -8.24 -5.63 9.82
CA TYR A 73 -8.34 -6.43 11.04
C TYR A 73 -9.09 -5.69 12.14
N GLY A 74 -8.90 -4.38 12.22
CA GLY A 74 -9.61 -3.55 13.18
C GLY A 74 -8.97 -2.18 13.37
N LEU A 75 -9.53 -1.46 14.32
CA LEU A 75 -9.09 -0.14 14.74
C LEU A 75 -8.90 -0.17 16.25
N TYR A 76 -7.91 0.55 16.76
CA TYR A 76 -7.78 0.76 18.20
C TYR A 76 -7.24 2.14 18.52
N LEU A 77 -7.43 2.57 19.76
CA LEU A 77 -6.88 3.81 20.28
C LEU A 77 -5.71 3.52 21.20
N GLU A 78 -4.57 4.16 20.95
CA GLU A 78 -3.39 4.12 21.81
C GLU A 78 -2.92 5.56 22.02
N HIS A 79 -2.84 6.00 23.29
CA HIS A 79 -2.53 7.38 23.66
C HIS A 79 -3.39 8.45 22.95
N SER A 80 -4.69 8.16 22.77
CA SER A 80 -5.66 9.02 22.04
C SER A 80 -5.41 9.14 20.53
N HIS A 81 -4.59 8.25 19.95
CA HIS A 81 -4.36 8.18 18.51
C HIS A 81 -5.07 6.97 17.92
N LEU A 82 -5.68 7.16 16.74
CA LEU A 82 -6.31 6.08 15.99
C LEU A 82 -5.25 5.28 15.26
N HIS A 83 -5.18 3.98 15.56
CA HIS A 83 -4.38 3.02 14.83
C HIS A 83 -5.27 2.18 13.92
N VAL A 84 -4.78 1.90 12.71
CA VAL A 84 -5.46 1.04 11.74
C VAL A 84 -4.65 -0.22 11.55
N LEU A 85 -5.26 -1.37 11.84
CA LEU A 85 -4.63 -2.66 11.67
C LEU A 85 -5.10 -3.32 10.39
N LEU A 86 -4.15 -3.56 9.49
CA LEU A 86 -4.37 -4.25 8.23
C LEU A 86 -3.54 -5.53 8.20
N SER A 87 -4.05 -6.58 7.57
CA SER A 87 -3.21 -7.71 7.17
C SER A 87 -2.92 -7.68 5.70
N GLN A 88 -1.75 -8.15 5.30
CA GLN A 88 -1.39 -8.42 3.93
C GLN A 88 -0.71 -9.80 3.85
N PRO A 89 -0.96 -10.64 2.82
CA PRO A 89 -0.24 -11.88 2.60
C PRO A 89 1.27 -11.65 2.62
N PHE A 90 2.00 -12.59 3.20
CA PHE A 90 3.44 -12.57 3.12
C PHE A 90 3.88 -13.02 1.72
N ILE A 91 4.61 -12.17 1.02
CA ILE A 91 5.12 -12.47 -0.32
C ILE A 91 6.59 -12.83 -0.17
N ALA A 92 6.92 -14.09 -0.41
CA ALA A 92 8.30 -14.58 -0.37
C ALA A 92 9.03 -14.14 -1.65
N GLY A 93 10.00 -13.25 -1.51
CA GLY A 93 10.77 -12.72 -2.63
C GLY A 93 11.89 -11.80 -2.20
N ARG A 94 12.35 -10.96 -3.13
CA ARG A 94 13.35 -9.91 -2.89
C ARG A 94 12.89 -8.59 -3.48
N HIS A 95 13.44 -7.49 -2.97
CA HIS A 95 13.31 -6.19 -3.63
C HIS A 95 14.16 -6.18 -4.91
N PRO A 96 13.59 -5.78 -6.06
CA PRO A 96 14.34 -5.64 -7.31
C PRO A 96 15.20 -4.38 -7.34
N GLY A 97 16.12 -4.28 -8.31
CA GLY A 97 16.66 -2.98 -8.70
C GLY A 97 15.71 -2.27 -9.67
N TRP A 98 15.84 -0.95 -9.82
CA TRP A 98 14.97 -0.11 -10.66
C TRP A 98 14.69 -0.68 -12.06
N GLU A 99 15.73 -1.03 -12.81
CA GLU A 99 15.59 -1.48 -14.21
C GLU A 99 14.80 -2.78 -14.32
N GLU A 100 15.09 -3.75 -13.44
CA GLU A 100 14.34 -5.01 -13.37
C GLU A 100 12.89 -4.78 -12.94
N MET A 101 12.66 -3.86 -11.99
CA MET A 101 11.32 -3.51 -11.52
C MET A 101 10.47 -2.97 -12.67
N VAL A 102 10.97 -1.98 -13.40
CA VAL A 102 10.26 -1.39 -14.55
C VAL A 102 9.96 -2.46 -15.60
N GLU A 103 10.95 -3.28 -15.98
CA GLU A 103 10.77 -4.36 -16.96
C GLU A 103 9.63 -5.31 -16.56
N LEU A 104 9.60 -5.75 -15.30
CA LEU A 104 8.59 -6.69 -14.82
C LEU A 104 7.21 -6.06 -14.70
N LEU A 105 7.12 -4.81 -14.22
CA LEU A 105 5.85 -4.09 -14.11
C LEU A 105 5.25 -3.79 -15.49
N GLU A 106 6.07 -3.41 -16.47
CA GLU A 106 5.64 -3.24 -17.87
C GLU A 106 5.15 -4.55 -18.48
N ALA A 107 5.85 -5.66 -18.24
CA ALA A 107 5.40 -6.98 -18.65
C ALA A 107 4.06 -7.40 -17.99
N GLN A 108 3.71 -6.79 -16.85
CA GLN A 108 2.45 -6.99 -16.12
C GLN A 108 1.38 -5.93 -16.44
N GLY A 109 1.63 -5.04 -17.41
CA GLY A 109 0.65 -4.08 -17.91
C GLY A 109 0.63 -2.72 -17.20
N LEU A 110 1.65 -2.40 -16.40
CA LEU A 110 1.84 -1.05 -15.87
C LEU A 110 2.77 -0.26 -16.79
N GLU A 111 2.44 0.98 -17.12
CA GLU A 111 3.27 1.82 -18.00
C GLU A 111 3.89 2.95 -17.19
N GLN A 112 5.19 3.18 -17.32
CA GLN A 112 5.84 4.27 -16.59
C GLN A 112 5.27 5.64 -17.01
N GLU A 113 4.92 6.53 -16.04
CA GLU A 113 4.36 7.86 -16.34
C GLU A 113 5.33 8.69 -17.20
N ASN A 114 6.62 8.62 -16.87
CA ASN A 114 7.69 9.31 -17.58
C ASN A 114 8.83 8.32 -17.88
N GLN A 115 8.85 7.79 -19.12
CA GLN A 115 9.84 6.80 -19.55
C GLN A 115 11.28 7.26 -19.31
N GLY A 116 12.09 6.38 -18.70
CA GLY A 116 13.50 6.63 -18.40
C GLY A 116 13.74 7.54 -17.19
N SER A 117 12.69 7.98 -16.50
CA SER A 117 12.82 8.65 -15.20
C SER A 117 12.94 7.62 -14.06
N GLN A 118 13.45 8.06 -12.91
CA GLN A 118 13.38 7.30 -11.65
C GLN A 118 12.16 7.72 -10.80
N GLN A 119 11.08 8.17 -11.45
CA GLN A 119 9.86 8.53 -10.73
C GLN A 119 9.02 7.28 -10.46
N SER A 120 8.61 7.11 -9.21
CA SER A 120 7.82 5.98 -8.69
C SER A 120 6.35 6.05 -9.09
N ARG A 121 6.07 6.27 -10.39
CA ARG A 121 4.74 6.56 -10.93
C ARG A 121 4.47 5.79 -12.21
N PHE A 122 3.35 5.08 -12.22
CA PHE A 122 2.96 4.19 -13.31
C PHE A 122 1.47 4.30 -13.60
N TRP A 123 1.09 4.27 -14.87
CA TRP A 123 -0.28 4.12 -15.32
C TRP A 123 -0.68 2.65 -15.33
N ILE A 124 -1.93 2.37 -14.97
CA ILE A 124 -2.55 1.05 -15.11
C ILE A 124 -3.91 1.20 -15.79
N ASP A 125 -4.28 0.23 -16.62
CA ASP A 125 -5.64 0.16 -17.17
C ASP A 125 -6.65 -0.19 -16.07
N GLY A 126 -7.46 0.78 -15.67
CA GLY A 126 -8.53 0.61 -14.70
C GLY A 126 -9.86 0.14 -15.30
N GLY A 127 -9.88 -0.29 -16.56
CA GLY A 127 -11.09 -0.74 -17.25
C GLY A 127 -12.16 0.35 -17.26
N ASP A 128 -13.33 0.06 -16.68
CA ASP A 128 -14.45 1.02 -16.63
C ASP A 128 -14.11 2.30 -15.86
N ALA A 129 -13.17 2.23 -14.90
CA ALA A 129 -12.67 3.41 -14.18
C ALA A 129 -11.79 4.34 -15.04
N GLY A 130 -11.34 3.86 -16.22
CA GLY A 130 -10.33 4.51 -17.04
C GLY A 130 -8.92 4.27 -16.52
N THR A 131 -7.92 4.87 -17.16
CA THR A 131 -6.52 4.76 -16.74
C THR A 131 -6.30 5.44 -15.38
N LEU A 132 -5.62 4.75 -14.47
CA LEU A 132 -5.33 5.23 -13.12
C LEU A 132 -3.84 5.42 -12.93
N LEU A 133 -3.44 6.46 -12.19
CA LEU A 133 -2.06 6.69 -11.81
C LEU A 133 -1.78 6.00 -10.47
N VAL A 134 -0.90 5.00 -10.51
CA VAL A 134 -0.31 4.35 -9.35
C VAL A 134 0.94 5.12 -8.96
N THR A 135 1.07 5.46 -7.69
CA THR A 135 2.19 6.22 -7.14
C THR A 135 2.86 5.43 -6.01
N ASP A 136 4.08 5.82 -5.67
CA ASP A 136 4.91 5.17 -4.65
C ASP A 136 5.39 3.75 -5.01
N VAL A 137 5.51 3.50 -6.32
CA VAL A 137 6.02 2.24 -6.87
C VAL A 137 7.55 2.33 -7.01
N HIS A 138 8.27 2.08 -5.92
CA HIS A 138 9.75 2.05 -5.87
C HIS A 138 10.27 0.69 -5.39
N GLU A 139 11.59 0.48 -5.41
CA GLU A 139 12.23 -0.82 -5.16
C GLU A 139 11.83 -1.45 -3.83
N ASP A 140 11.77 -0.64 -2.76
CA ASP A 140 11.36 -1.10 -1.43
C ASP A 140 9.86 -1.45 -1.33
N ASN A 141 9.06 -0.95 -2.28
CA ASN A 141 7.61 -1.18 -2.38
C ASN A 141 7.26 -2.18 -3.49
N VAL A 142 8.23 -2.96 -3.98
CA VAL A 142 7.98 -4.06 -4.92
C VAL A 142 8.71 -5.30 -4.45
N VAL A 143 8.00 -6.44 -4.42
CA VAL A 143 8.59 -7.76 -4.14
C VAL A 143 8.58 -8.59 -5.41
N VAL A 144 9.74 -9.06 -5.83
CA VAL A 144 9.88 -9.99 -6.95
C VAL A 144 10.04 -11.42 -6.42
N THR A 145 9.13 -12.29 -6.85
CA THR A 145 9.14 -13.72 -6.48
C THR A 145 10.13 -14.52 -7.31
N SER A 146 10.41 -15.77 -6.91
CA SER A 146 11.27 -16.68 -7.68
C SER A 146 10.75 -16.98 -9.09
N SER A 147 9.45 -16.77 -9.35
CA SER A 147 8.82 -16.90 -10.67
C SER A 147 8.94 -15.63 -11.54
N ARG A 148 9.72 -14.62 -11.11
CA ARG A 148 9.83 -13.31 -11.79
C ARG A 148 8.49 -12.60 -11.93
N GLN A 149 7.63 -12.70 -10.92
CA GLN A 149 6.45 -11.84 -10.81
C GLN A 149 6.77 -10.70 -9.85
N ALA A 150 6.54 -9.46 -10.28
CA ALA A 150 6.61 -8.28 -9.43
C ALA A 150 5.25 -8.07 -8.73
N HIS A 151 5.31 -7.87 -7.43
CA HIS A 151 4.16 -7.57 -6.58
C HIS A 151 4.38 -6.19 -5.98
N PRO A 152 3.73 -5.14 -6.51
CA PRO A 152 3.66 -3.86 -5.83
C PRO A 152 3.02 -4.03 -4.46
N ILE A 153 3.62 -3.45 -3.44
CA ILE A 153 3.12 -3.43 -2.07
C ILE A 153 3.13 -1.99 -1.58
N ASP A 154 2.16 -1.61 -0.76
CA ASP A 154 2.10 -0.27 -0.16
C ASP A 154 1.99 0.90 -1.17
N VAL A 155 1.39 0.65 -2.32
CA VAL A 155 1.21 1.66 -3.37
C VAL A 155 -0.03 2.53 -3.15
N HIS A 156 -0.03 3.68 -3.79
CA HIS A 156 -1.12 4.67 -3.72
C HIS A 156 -1.75 4.93 -5.10
N PHE A 157 -2.97 5.44 -5.12
CA PHE A 157 -3.66 5.80 -6.36
C PHE A 157 -4.01 7.30 -6.38
N SER A 158 -3.54 8.01 -7.41
CA SER A 158 -3.79 9.44 -7.54
C SER A 158 -5.10 9.71 -8.28
N PHE A 159 -5.90 10.62 -7.73
CA PHE A 159 -7.15 11.09 -8.34
C PHE A 159 -7.20 12.62 -8.27
N PRO A 160 -7.86 13.30 -9.24
CA PRO A 160 -8.06 14.76 -9.19
C PRO A 160 -8.84 15.25 -7.96
N GLY A 161 -9.50 14.33 -7.24
CA GLY A 161 -10.19 14.60 -5.99
C GLY A 161 -11.12 13.46 -5.57
N ARG A 162 -11.69 13.58 -4.37
CA ARG A 162 -12.53 12.55 -3.76
C ARG A 162 -13.71 12.09 -4.61
N ALA A 163 -14.37 13.02 -5.32
CA ALA A 163 -15.49 12.69 -6.19
C ALA A 163 -15.08 11.78 -7.36
N ALA A 164 -13.89 12.00 -7.94
CA ALA A 164 -13.35 11.17 -9.01
C ALA A 164 -12.99 9.76 -8.49
N ARG A 165 -12.36 9.70 -7.30
CA ARG A 165 -12.05 8.43 -6.61
C ARG A 165 -13.31 7.61 -6.33
N LEU A 166 -14.33 8.20 -5.73
CA LEU A 166 -15.62 7.53 -5.46
C LEU A 166 -16.27 7.00 -6.75
N LYS A 167 -16.29 7.80 -7.82
CA LYS A 167 -16.83 7.39 -9.11
C LYS A 167 -16.06 6.21 -9.70
N ALA A 168 -14.73 6.19 -9.58
CA ALA A 168 -13.91 5.06 -10.02
C ALA A 168 -14.21 3.80 -9.20
N LEU A 169 -14.24 3.89 -7.87
CA LEU A 169 -14.55 2.75 -7.00
C LEU A 169 -15.94 2.17 -7.28
N GLN A 170 -16.95 3.01 -7.51
CA GLN A 170 -18.31 2.57 -7.86
C GLN A 170 -18.36 1.83 -9.20
N LYS A 171 -17.64 2.34 -10.22
CA LYS A 171 -17.53 1.66 -11.53
C LYS A 171 -16.85 0.29 -11.42
N LEU A 172 -15.91 0.14 -10.50
CA LEU A 172 -15.22 -1.12 -10.22
C LEU A 172 -16.03 -2.06 -9.30
N GLY A 173 -17.19 -1.63 -8.80
CA GLY A 173 -17.98 -2.39 -7.83
C GLY A 173 -17.32 -2.52 -6.45
N LEU A 174 -16.37 -1.64 -6.13
CA LEU A 174 -15.62 -1.63 -4.86
C LEU A 174 -16.25 -0.73 -3.80
N TRP A 175 -17.24 0.07 -4.18
CA TRP A 175 -17.93 1.01 -3.30
C TRP A 175 -19.44 1.05 -3.62
N PRO A 176 -20.32 1.12 -2.60
CA PRO A 176 -21.76 1.13 -2.79
C PRO A 176 -22.31 2.38 -3.52
#